data_AF-A0A5S9PFY6-F1
#
_entry.id   AF-A0A5S9PFY6-F1
#
_cell.length_a   1.000
_cell.length_b   1.000
_cell.length_c   1.000
_cell.angle_alpha   90.00
_cell.angle_beta   90.00
_cell.angle_gamma   90.00
#
_symmetry.space_group_name_H-M   'P 1'
#
loop_
_entity.id
_entity.type
_entity.pdbx_description
1 polymer ?
#
loop_
_entity_poly.entity_id
_entity_poly.type
_entity_poly.pdbx_seq_one_letter_code
_entity_poly.pdbx_strand_id
1 'polypeptide(L)' 'MTGQQLRRARHMLQAVDGRTDGASYREIAEILFGVRRVADQPWKTSALRDTVKDLVRDGLAMIQGGYRQLLRHRRRS' A
#
# COMPACT_ATOMS: atom_id res chain seq x y z
N MET A 1 -11.41 -0.88 -13.14
CA MET A 1 -10.57 -0.19 -12.13
C MET A 1 -10.10 1.12 -12.71
N THR A 2 -10.10 2.20 -11.93
CA THR A 2 -9.47 3.46 -12.33
C THR A 2 -7.96 3.38 -12.19
N GLY A 3 -7.21 4.28 -12.83
CA GLY A 3 -5.75 4.35 -12.69
C GLY A 3 -5.30 4.54 -11.24
N GLN A 4 -6.08 5.27 -10.43
CA GLN A 4 -5.82 5.44 -9.00
C GLN A 4 -5.99 4.14 -8.22
N GLN A 5 -7.04 3.35 -8.52
CA GLN A 5 -7.26 2.04 -7.89
C GLN A 5 -6.10 1.08 -8.21
N LEU A 6 -5.61 1.08 -9.46
CA LEU A 6 -4.47 0.25 -9.88
C LEU A 6 -3.15 0.67 -9.20
N ARG A 7 -2.90 1.98 -9.07
CA ARG A 7 -1.74 2.47 -8.31
C ARG A 7 -1.81 2.06 -6.84
N ARG A 8 -2.98 2.22 -6.20
CA ARG A 8 -3.18 1.78 -4.81
C ARG A 8 -2.91 0.28 -4.66
N ALA A 9 -3.46 -0.56 -5.54
CA ALA A 9 -3.24 -2.00 -5.50
C ALA A 9 -1.75 -2.38 -5.62
N ARG A 10 -1.00 -1.71 -6.50
CA ARG A 10 0.47 -1.91 -6.60
C ARG A 10 1.18 -1.52 -5.31
N HIS A 11 0.87 -0.36 -4.73
CA HIS A 11 1.47 0.08 -3.47
C HIS A 11 1.12 -0.85 -2.30
N MET A 12 -0.09 -1.43 -2.28
CA MET A 12 -0.47 -2.43 -1.29
C MET A 12 0.43 -3.66 -1.36
N LEU A 13 0.67 -4.18 -2.56
CA LEU A 13 1.57 -5.33 -2.76
C LEU A 13 3.00 -4.99 -2.35
N GLN A 14 3.56 -3.88 -2.84
CA GLN A 14 4.90 -3.43 -2.46
C GLN A 14 5.06 -3.23 -0.95
N ALA A 15 4.03 -2.70 -0.27
CA ALA A 15 4.06 -2.51 1.17
C ALA A 15 4.04 -3.84 1.93
N VAL A 16 3.27 -4.83 1.46
CA VAL A 16 3.28 -6.19 2.04
C VAL A 16 4.61 -6.88 1.81
N ASP A 17 5.18 -6.78 0.61
CA ASP A 17 6.49 -7.36 0.31
C ASP A 17 7.56 -6.77 1.24
N GLY A 18 7.62 -5.44 1.36
CA GLY A 18 8.55 -4.77 2.27
C GLY A 18 8.34 -5.15 3.73
N ARG A 19 7.09 -5.29 4.21
CA ARG A 19 6.83 -5.72 5.59
C ARG A 19 7.23 -7.17 5.83
N THR A 20 7.01 -8.05 4.85
CA THR A 20 7.41 -9.47 4.91
C THR A 20 8.93 -9.60 4.96
N ASP A 21 9.65 -8.71 4.27
CA ASP A 21 11.11 -8.62 4.27
C ASP A 21 11.68 -7.85 5.48
N GLY A 22 10.83 -7.46 6.44
CA GLY A 22 11.25 -6.82 7.69
C GLY A 22 11.39 -5.29 7.63
N ALA A 23 11.24 -4.65 6.47
CA ALA A 23 11.35 -3.20 6.32
C ALA A 23 10.34 -2.46 7.20
N SER A 24 10.77 -1.40 7.86
CA SER A 24 9.91 -0.54 8.67
C SER A 24 8.88 0.20 7.81
N TYR A 25 7.79 0.66 8.43
CA TYR A 25 6.80 1.52 7.75
C TYR A 25 7.42 2.78 7.16
N ARG A 26 8.52 3.28 7.75
CA ARG A 26 9.20 4.48 7.27
C ARG A 26 9.99 4.18 6.01
N GLU A 27 10.77 3.10 5.99
CA GLU A 27 11.51 2.68 4.78
C GLU A 27 10.56 2.40 3.62
N ILE A 28 9.42 1.75 3.89
CA ILE A 28 8.38 1.54 2.87
C ILE A 28 7.84 2.90 2.37
N ALA A 29 7.57 3.86 3.27
CA ALA A 29 7.12 5.19 2.87
C ALA A 29 8.14 5.91 1.99
N GLU A 30 9.44 5.78 2.32
CA GLU A 30 10.53 6.42 1.60
C GLU A 30 10.67 5.87 0.17
N ILE A 31 10.46 4.57 -0.02
CA ILE A 31 10.42 3.94 -1.35
C ILE A 31 9.16 4.33 -2.14
N LEU A 32 7.98 4.36 -1.49
CA LEU A 32 6.71 4.62 -2.18
C LEU A 32 6.47 6.11 -2.50
N PHE A 33 6.96 7.01 -1.65
CA PHE A 33 6.64 8.44 -1.71
C PHE A 33 7.87 9.35 -1.83
N GLY A 34 9.08 8.78 -1.69
CA GLY A 34 10.35 9.50 -1.74
C GLY A 34 10.82 10.00 -0.37
N VAL A 35 12.12 9.86 -0.12
CA VAL A 35 12.78 10.25 1.14
C VAL A 35 12.49 11.70 1.53
N ARG A 36 12.61 12.63 0.57
CA ARG A 36 12.36 14.07 0.81
C ARG A 36 10.96 14.31 1.34
N ARG A 37 9.95 13.73 0.69
CA ARG A 37 8.54 13.88 1.08
C ARG A 37 8.24 13.29 2.45
N VAL A 38 8.88 12.17 2.79
CA VAL A 38 8.75 11.56 4.13
C VAL A 38 9.40 12.42 5.21
N ALA A 39 10.50 13.10 4.87
CA ALA A 39 11.22 13.98 5.79
C ALA A 39 10.55 15.34 6.03
N ASP A 40 9.63 15.77 5.16
CA ASP A 40 8.95 17.08 5.25
C ASP A 40 8.10 17.26 6.53
N GLN A 41 7.74 16.17 7.22
CA GLN A 41 6.97 16.20 8.47
C GLN A 41 7.51 15.21 9.51
N PRO A 42 7.34 15.47 10.82
CA PRO A 42 7.69 14.51 11.86
C PRO A 42 7.00 13.16 11.65
N TRP A 43 7.79 12.09 11.53
CA TRP A 43 7.30 10.75 11.19
C TRP A 43 6.19 10.23 12.11
N LYS A 44 6.26 10.51 13.42
CA LYS A 44 5.30 9.98 14.40
C LYS A 44 3.87 10.46 14.15
N THR A 45 3.68 11.65 13.58
CA THR A 45 2.40 12.31 13.31
C THR A 45 2.10 12.44 11.82
N SER A 46 2.92 11.84 10.94
CA SER A 46 2.80 11.98 9.50
C SER A 46 1.62 11.17 8.94
N ALA A 47 0.81 11.79 8.09
CA ALA A 47 -0.26 11.09 7.34
C ALA A 47 0.29 9.98 6.42
N LEU A 48 1.57 10.06 6.00
CA LEU A 48 2.21 9.00 5.23
C LEU A 48 2.42 7.73 6.06
N ARG A 49 2.65 7.86 7.37
CA ARG A 49 2.74 6.71 8.29
C ARG A 49 1.44 5.93 8.30
N ASP A 50 0.32 6.61 8.44
CA ASP A 50 -0.99 5.96 8.47
C ASP A 50 -1.37 5.42 7.09
N THR A 51 -1.03 6.15 6.01
CA THR A 51 -1.20 5.66 4.65
C THR A 51 -0.47 4.33 4.42
N VAL A 52 0.78 4.19 4.86
CA VAL A 52 1.52 2.92 4.70
C VAL A 52 0.94 1.81 5.57
N LYS A 53 0.54 2.09 6.83
CA LYS A 53 -0.16 1.08 7.66
C LYS A 53 -1.41 0.56 6.97
N ASP A 54 -2.20 1.45 6.38
CA ASP A 54 -3.41 1.07 5.65
C ASP A 54 -3.08 0.26 4.39
N LEU A 55 -2.04 0.63 3.64
CA LEU A 55 -1.59 -0.15 2.48
C LEU A 55 -1.18 -1.58 2.86
N VAL A 56 -0.47 -1.73 3.97
CA VAL A 56 -0.06 -3.05 4.50
C VAL A 56 -1.30 -3.85 4.92
N ARG A 57 -2.18 -3.26 5.74
CA ARG A 57 -3.40 -3.93 6.22
C ARG A 57 -4.27 -4.38 5.05
N ASP A 58 -4.57 -3.47 4.14
CA ASP A 58 -5.44 -3.77 3.01
C ASP A 58 -4.75 -4.75 2.05
N GLY A 59 -3.42 -4.67 1.89
CA GLY A 59 -2.63 -5.59 1.07
C GLY A 59 -2.68 -7.01 1.60
N LEU A 60 -2.53 -7.19 2.91
CA LEU A 60 -2.71 -8.48 3.58
C LEU A 60 -4.11 -9.06 3.33
N ALA A 61 -5.15 -8.24 3.48
CA ALA A 61 -6.52 -8.65 3.17
C ALA A 61 -6.70 -9.03 1.68
N MET A 62 -6.02 -8.32 0.77
CA MET A 62 -6.04 -8.63 -0.65
C MET A 62 -5.42 -10.01 -0.94
N ILE A 63 -4.23 -10.32 -0.39
CA ILE A 63 -3.57 -11.60 -0.63
C ILE A 63 -4.28 -12.78 0.05
N GLN A 64 -4.95 -12.55 1.18
CA GLN A 64 -5.74 -13.57 1.91
C GLN A 64 -7.09 -13.92 1.24
N GLY A 65 -7.24 -13.61 -0.05
CA GLY A 65 -8.43 -13.96 -0.84
C GLY A 65 -9.29 -12.77 -1.27
N GLY A 66 -8.98 -11.55 -0.79
CA GLY A 66 -9.63 -10.33 -1.24
C GLY A 66 -9.44 -10.05 -2.74
N TYR A 67 -8.34 -10.53 -3.33
CA TYR A 67 -8.05 -10.42 -4.78
C TYR A 67 -9.18 -10.96 -5.67
N ARG A 68 -10.00 -11.91 -5.18
CA ARG A 68 -11.13 -12.46 -5.94
C ARG A 68 -12.16 -11.39 -6.32
N GLN A 69 -12.27 -10.30 -5.55
CA GLN A 69 -13.15 -9.18 -5.87
C GLN A 69 -12.73 -8.46 -7.17
N LEU A 70 -11.43 -8.42 -7.48
CA LEU A 70 -10.90 -7.85 -8.71
C LEU A 70 -11.40 -8.61 -9.95
N LEU A 71 -11.64 -9.92 -9.79
CA LEU A 71 -12.10 -10.80 -10.87
C LEU A 71 -13.63 -10.72 -11.06
N ARG A 72 -14.40 -10.44 -10.00
CA ARG A 72 -15.87 -10.35 -10.05
C ARG A 72 -16.36 -9.21 -10.93
N HIS A 73 -15.61 -8.11 -11.01
CA HIS A 73 -15.95 -6.95 -11.85
C HIS A 73 -15.86 -7.19 -13.37
N ARG A 74 -15.30 -8.33 -13.81
CA ARG A 74 -15.14 -8.67 -15.23
C ARG A 74 -16.26 -9.52 -15.81
N ARG A 75 -17.19 -10.03 -14.98
CA ARG A 75 -18.45 -10.63 -15.46
C ARG A 75 -19.47 -9.52 -15.67
N ARG A 76 -19.37 -8.83 -16.80
CA ARG A 76 -20.55 -8.26 -17.46
C ARG A 76 -20.91 -9.25 -18.57
N SER A 77 -22.12 -9.83 -18.46
CA SER A 77 -22.82 -10.49 -19.56
C SER A 77 -23.05 -9.49 -20.69
#